data_AF-A0A426SG51-F1
#
_entry.id   AF-A0A426SG51-F1
#
_cell.length_a   1.000
_cell.length_b   1.000
_cell.length_c   1.000
_cell.angle_alpha   90.00
_cell.angle_beta   90.00
_cell.angle_gamma   90.00
#
_symmetry.space_group_name_H-M   'P 1'
#
loop_
_entity.id
_entity.type
_entity.pdbx_description
1 polymer ?
#
loop_
_entity_poly.entity_id
_entity_poly.type
_entity_poly.pdbx_seq_one_letter_code
_entity_poly.pdbx_strand_id
1 'polypeptide(L)'
;MTPGRPAHVRTSSEVPDDEQLVEELRSLLAEEDGVGELAARMALLADERRLRILFCLHAHPLIRSSDLARAIGAHESTTSHALALLREAGWVHAVRTGRVVRYELASGFAHDLLHELGSGHLDDVDHPHHHAHDGHHAHDGPSADEGSGRRPDA
;
A
#
# COMPACT_ATOMS: atom_id res chain seq x y z
N MET A 1 -12.10 -13.38 -20.47
CA MET A 1 -12.05 -13.56 -19.01
C MET A 1 -12.85 -12.42 -18.41
N THR A 2 -14.10 -12.67 -18.00
CA THR A 2 -14.96 -11.64 -17.40
C THR A 2 -14.29 -11.20 -16.10
N PRO A 3 -13.97 -9.91 -15.89
CA PRO A 3 -13.48 -9.48 -14.59
C PRO A 3 -14.54 -9.87 -13.56
N GLY A 4 -14.14 -10.68 -12.58
CA GLY A 4 -15.04 -11.13 -11.52
C GLY A 4 -15.73 -9.92 -10.91
N ARG A 5 -17.05 -10.01 -10.70
CA ARG A 5 -17.80 -8.98 -9.97
C ARG A 5 -17.01 -8.65 -8.69
N PRO A 6 -16.77 -7.36 -8.38
CA PRO A 6 -16.04 -7.00 -7.17
C PRO A 6 -16.74 -7.63 -5.98
N ALA A 7 -15.97 -8.33 -5.14
CA ALA A 7 -16.51 -8.96 -3.94
C ALA A 7 -17.10 -7.86 -3.05
N HIS A 8 -18.42 -7.87 -2.87
CA HIS A 8 -19.08 -6.97 -1.94
C HIS A 8 -18.59 -7.27 -0.51
N VAL A 9 -18.25 -6.22 0.24
CA VAL A 9 -17.77 -6.31 1.64
C VAL A 9 -18.81 -6.94 2.57
N ARG A 10 -20.09 -6.95 2.20
CA ARG A 10 -21.12 -7.76 2.86
C ARG A 10 -21.76 -8.75 1.91
N THR A 11 -21.72 -10.01 2.32
CA THR A 11 -22.37 -11.16 1.69
C THR A 11 -23.72 -11.39 2.37
N SER A 12 -24.71 -10.52 2.09
CA SER A 12 -26.12 -10.88 2.36
C SER A 12 -26.71 -11.52 1.12
N SER A 13 -27.47 -12.61 1.30
CA SER A 13 -28.10 -13.36 0.20
C SER A 13 -29.50 -12.85 -0.14
N GLU A 14 -30.07 -11.95 0.66
CA GLU A 14 -31.38 -11.33 0.39
C GLU A 14 -31.17 -9.98 -0.30
N VAL A 15 -31.94 -9.75 -1.37
CA VAL A 15 -31.97 -8.47 -2.09
C VAL A 15 -33.04 -7.61 -1.42
N PRO A 16 -32.66 -6.58 -0.63
CA PRO A 16 -33.63 -5.63 -0.07
C PRO A 16 -34.37 -4.89 -1.18
N ASP A 17 -35.58 -4.40 -0.91
CA ASP A 17 -36.22 -3.43 -1.80
C ASP A 17 -35.45 -2.09 -1.79
N ASP A 18 -35.75 -1.21 -2.75
CA ASP A 18 -35.01 0.04 -2.94
C ASP A 18 -35.00 0.93 -1.68
N GLU A 19 -36.08 0.93 -0.90
CA GLU A 19 -36.20 1.77 0.30
C GLU A 19 -35.38 1.18 1.45
N GLN A 20 -35.46 -0.14 1.66
CA GLN A 20 -34.63 -0.88 2.62
C GLN A 20 -33.13 -0.74 2.29
N LEU A 21 -32.75 -0.83 1.02
CA LEU A 21 -31.37 -0.66 0.58
C LEU A 21 -30.85 0.74 0.91
N VAL A 22 -31.63 1.78 0.61
CA VAL A 22 -31.22 3.17 0.87
C VAL A 22 -31.06 3.42 2.37
N GLU A 23 -31.95 2.88 3.20
CA GLU A 23 -31.84 3.04 4.66
C GLU A 23 -30.62 2.30 5.22
N GLU A 24 -30.35 1.08 4.75
CA GLU A 24 -29.15 0.33 5.11
C GLU A 24 -27.88 1.12 4.73
N LEU A 25 -27.79 1.62 3.49
CA LEU A 25 -26.65 2.41 3.03
C LEU A 25 -26.45 3.71 3.83
N ARG A 26 -27.54 4.36 4.25
CA ARG A 26 -27.47 5.55 5.11
C ARG A 26 -26.95 5.24 6.50
N SER A 27 -27.43 4.15 7.11
CA SER A 27 -26.91 3.71 8.42
C SER A 27 -25.42 3.42 8.34
N LEU A 28 -24.99 2.69 7.29
CA LEU A 28 -23.59 2.40 7.04
C LEU A 28 -22.74 3.66 6.93
N LEU A 29 -23.16 4.63 6.12
CA LEU A 29 -22.41 5.89 5.97
C LEU A 29 -22.44 6.75 7.24
N ALA A 30 -23.49 6.65 8.05
CA ALA A 30 -23.60 7.39 9.31
C ALA A 30 -22.73 6.80 10.43
N GLU A 31 -22.43 5.49 10.37
CA GLU A 31 -21.53 4.80 11.30
C GLU A 31 -20.05 5.00 10.94
N GLU A 32 -19.75 5.44 9.72
CA GLU A 32 -18.38 5.60 9.20
C GLU A 32 -17.83 7.01 9.38
N ASP A 33 -17.11 7.25 10.48
CA ASP A 33 -16.48 8.54 10.77
C ASP A 33 -15.25 8.85 9.89
N GLY A 34 -14.67 7.86 9.19
CA GLY A 34 -13.39 7.97 8.49
C GLY A 34 -13.44 8.52 7.05
N VAL A 35 -14.63 8.58 6.44
CA VAL A 35 -14.77 8.90 5.00
C VAL A 35 -14.31 10.33 4.69
N GLY A 36 -14.60 11.29 5.58
CA GLY A 36 -14.21 12.69 5.39
C GLY A 36 -12.69 12.88 5.40
N GLU A 37 -12.00 12.24 6.34
CA GLU A 37 -10.53 12.27 6.41
C GLU A 37 -9.91 11.61 5.17
N LEU A 38 -10.46 10.47 4.75
CA LEU A 38 -10.02 9.80 3.53
C LEU A 38 -10.20 10.69 2.30
N ALA A 39 -11.36 11.34 2.15
CA ALA A 39 -11.62 12.25 1.04
C ALA A 39 -10.64 13.43 1.01
N ALA A 40 -10.31 14.01 2.17
CA ALA A 40 -9.32 15.07 2.27
C ALA A 40 -7.91 14.59 1.85
N ARG A 41 -7.52 13.38 2.26
CA ARG A 41 -6.25 12.77 1.83
C ARG A 41 -6.23 12.51 0.32
N MET A 42 -7.34 12.06 -0.27
CA MET A 42 -7.47 11.80 -1.71
C MET A 42 -7.50 13.09 -2.53
N ALA A 43 -8.07 14.18 -2.02
CA ALA A 43 -8.05 15.48 -2.69
C ALA A 43 -6.62 15.99 -2.94
N LEU A 44 -5.67 15.62 -2.07
CA LEU A 44 -4.26 15.90 -2.32
C LEU A 44 -3.69 15.06 -3.45
N LEU A 45 -4.13 13.82 -3.61
CA LEU A 45 -3.73 13.00 -4.76
C LEU A 45 -4.37 13.43 -6.07
N ALA A 46 -5.49 14.15 -6.07
CA ALA A 46 -6.17 14.57 -7.29
C ALA A 46 -5.42 15.64 -8.12
N ASP A 47 -4.28 16.15 -7.64
CA ASP A 47 -3.46 17.12 -8.37
C ASP A 47 -2.31 16.43 -9.13
N GLU A 48 -2.23 16.73 -10.41
CA GLU A 48 -1.26 16.16 -11.34
C GLU A 48 0.21 16.37 -10.90
N ARG A 49 0.54 17.54 -10.35
CA ARG A 49 1.91 17.84 -9.92
C ARG A 49 2.28 17.04 -8.68
N ARG A 50 1.39 16.95 -7.69
CA ARG A 50 1.59 16.14 -6.50
C ARG A 50 1.71 14.66 -6.86
N LEU A 51 0.90 14.17 -7.80
CA LEU A 51 1.05 12.80 -8.31
C LEU A 51 2.41 12.56 -8.94
N ARG A 52 2.89 13.45 -9.82
CA ARG A 52 4.23 13.31 -10.41
C ARG A 52 5.33 13.21 -9.35
N ILE A 53 5.26 14.04 -8.30
CA ILE A 53 6.21 13.97 -7.18
C ILE A 53 6.14 12.58 -6.51
N LEU A 54 4.94 12.09 -6.21
CA LEU A 54 4.74 10.79 -5.57
C LEU A 54 5.23 9.64 -6.44
N PHE A 55 4.98 9.65 -7.75
CA PHE A 55 5.53 8.66 -8.69
C PHE A 55 7.06 8.70 -8.77
N CYS A 56 7.68 9.88 -8.75
CA CYS A 56 9.14 9.98 -8.66
C CYS A 56 9.68 9.33 -7.38
N LEU A 57 9.02 9.58 -6.24
CA LEU A 57 9.41 9.02 -4.94
C LEU A 57 9.13 7.51 -4.83
N HIS A 58 8.09 7.03 -5.50
CA HIS A 58 7.79 5.61 -5.65
C HIS A 58 8.89 4.90 -6.45
N ALA A 59 9.26 5.47 -7.60
CA ALA A 59 10.31 4.91 -8.46
C ALA A 59 11.70 4.96 -7.81
N HIS A 60 11.99 6.01 -7.05
CA HIS A 60 13.26 6.13 -6.34
C HIS A 60 13.08 6.92 -5.03
N PRO A 61 13.30 6.30 -3.85
CA PRO A 61 13.21 7.00 -2.58
C PRO A 61 14.43 7.93 -2.36
N LEU A 62 14.37 8.75 -1.31
CA LEU A 62 15.48 9.61 -0.86
C LEU A 62 15.96 10.66 -1.90
N ILE A 63 15.04 11.31 -2.61
CA ILE A 63 15.33 12.37 -3.60
C ILE A 63 15.26 13.76 -2.98
N ARG A 64 16.09 14.71 -3.44
CA ARG A 64 16.03 16.13 -3.02
C ARG A 64 14.89 16.89 -3.70
N SER A 65 14.36 17.92 -3.04
CA SER A 65 13.33 18.80 -3.63
C SER A 65 13.75 19.44 -4.95
N SER A 66 15.02 19.86 -5.08
CA SER A 66 15.54 20.47 -6.31
C SER A 66 15.63 19.49 -7.48
N ASP A 67 15.96 18.22 -7.21
CA ASP A 67 15.99 17.18 -8.25
C ASP A 67 14.57 16.81 -8.68
N LEU A 68 13.62 16.70 -7.74
CA LEU A 68 12.19 16.54 -8.05
C LEU A 68 11.67 17.68 -8.92
N ALA A 69 12.00 18.93 -8.58
CA ALA A 69 11.59 20.10 -9.34
C ALA A 69 12.08 20.04 -10.80
N ARG A 70 13.34 19.63 -11.00
CA ARG A 70 13.93 19.42 -12.33
C ARG A 70 13.24 18.29 -13.09
N ALA A 71 12.97 17.16 -12.42
CA ALA A 71 12.34 15.99 -13.03
C ALA A 71 10.92 16.27 -13.54
N ILE A 72 10.14 17.07 -12.79
CA ILE A 72 8.74 17.37 -13.14
C ILE A 72 8.57 18.69 -13.92
N GLY A 73 9.67 19.36 -14.30
CA GLY A 73 9.63 20.64 -15.02
C GLY A 73 9.02 21.78 -14.21
N ALA A 74 9.22 21.81 -12.89
CA ALA A 74 8.64 22.79 -11.97
C ALA A 74 9.69 23.72 -11.34
N HIS A 75 9.24 24.87 -10.83
CA HIS A 75 10.04 25.69 -9.94
C HIS A 75 10.23 25.02 -8.57
N GLU A 76 11.38 25.27 -7.95
CA GLU A 76 11.74 24.70 -6.64
C GLU A 76 10.80 25.19 -5.52
N SER A 77 10.35 26.44 -5.56
CA SER A 77 9.39 26.99 -4.60
C SER A 77 8.04 26.26 -4.67
N THR A 78 7.52 26.03 -5.89
CA THR A 78 6.27 25.29 -6.10
C THR A 78 6.40 23.83 -5.65
N THR A 79 7.53 23.20 -5.93
CA THR A 79 7.81 21.82 -5.52
C THR A 79 7.92 21.70 -4.00
N SER A 80 8.57 22.66 -3.35
CA SER A 80 8.69 22.71 -1.89
C SER A 80 7.34 22.90 -1.21
N HIS A 81 6.47 23.75 -1.77
CA HIS A 81 5.11 23.92 -1.27
C HIS A 81 4.29 22.63 -1.41
N ALA A 82 4.35 21.96 -2.57
CA ALA A 82 3.70 20.68 -2.78
C ALA A 82 4.18 19.60 -1.79
N LEU A 83 5.50 19.52 -1.55
CA LEU A 83 6.09 18.61 -0.56
C LEU A 83 5.68 18.92 0.88
N ALA A 84 5.47 20.20 1.21
CA ALA A 84 4.95 20.59 2.52
C ALA A 84 3.54 20.06 2.75
N LEU A 85 2.64 20.25 1.77
CA LEU A 85 1.27 19.73 1.82
C LEU A 85 1.24 18.19 1.89
N LEU A 86 2.07 17.52 1.09
CA LEU A 86 2.18 16.06 1.10
C LEU A 86 2.74 15.54 2.43
N ARG A 87 3.65 16.26 3.08
CA ARG A 87 4.15 15.92 4.42
C ARG A 87 3.08 16.09 5.49
N GLU A 88 2.37 17.20 5.46
CA GLU A 88 1.31 17.50 6.42
C GLU A 88 0.21 16.43 6.39
N ALA A 89 -0.14 15.96 5.20
CA ALA A 89 -1.10 14.87 5.02
C ALA A 89 -0.52 13.45 5.15
N GLY A 90 0.75 13.33 5.54
CA GLY A 90 1.38 12.03 5.81
C GLY A 90 1.62 11.15 4.59
N TRP A 91 1.74 11.73 3.38
CA TRP A 91 2.08 10.99 2.16
C TRP A 91 3.59 10.78 1.99
N VAL A 92 4.40 11.71 2.49
CA VAL A 92 5.86 11.67 2.37
C VAL A 92 6.55 12.02 3.68
N HIS A 93 7.80 11.58 3.82
CA HIS A 93 8.69 11.94 4.92
C HIS A 93 9.91 12.72 4.42
N ALA A 94 10.48 13.52 5.31
CA ALA A 94 11.71 14.25 5.07
C ALA A 94 12.83 13.66 5.93
N VAL A 95 13.86 13.14 5.26
CA VAL A 95 15.05 12.55 5.88
C VAL A 95 16.23 13.52 5.72
N ARG A 96 16.85 13.92 6.83
CA ARG A 96 18.07 14.73 6.80
C ARG A 96 19.29 13.84 6.68
N THR A 97 20.00 13.95 5.56
CA THR A 97 21.28 13.28 5.32
C THR A 97 22.38 14.33 5.25
N GLY A 98 23.08 14.54 6.37
CA GLY A 98 24.06 15.62 6.51
C GLY A 98 23.42 17.00 6.41
N ARG A 99 23.82 17.80 5.41
CA ARG A 99 23.26 19.14 5.15
C ARG A 99 22.05 19.14 4.22
N VAL A 100 21.68 17.98 3.67
CA VAL A 100 20.67 17.86 2.62
C VAL A 100 19.40 17.22 3.17
N VAL A 101 18.24 17.78 2.79
CA VAL A 101 16.93 17.15 3.03
C VAL A 101 16.56 16.31 1.81
N ARG A 102 16.16 15.08 2.05
CA ARG A 102 15.66 14.12 1.06
C ARG A 102 14.27 13.67 1.43
N TYR A 103 13.50 13.23 0.43
CA TYR A 103 12.12 12.84 0.60
C TYR A 103 11.91 11.39 0.16
N GLU A 104 10.97 10.72 0.80
CA GLU A 104 10.51 9.36 0.49
C GLU A 104 9.04 9.20 0.85
N LEU A 105 8.38 8.15 0.36
CA LEU A 105 6.98 7.86 0.73
C LEU A 105 6.89 7.51 2.22
N ALA A 106 5.79 7.92 2.85
CA ALA A 106 5.63 7.77 4.29
C ALA A 106 5.29 6.35 4.76
N SER A 107 4.73 5.52 3.89
CA SER A 107 4.29 4.17 4.26
C SER A 107 4.28 3.20 3.09
N GLY A 108 4.32 1.90 3.40
CA GLY A 108 4.09 0.84 2.42
C GLY A 108 2.73 0.97 1.74
N PHE A 109 1.68 1.36 2.49
CA PHE A 109 0.36 1.64 1.90
C PHE A 109 0.40 2.68 0.77
N ALA A 110 1.12 3.79 0.95
CA ALA A 110 1.24 4.79 -0.11
C ALA A 110 1.97 4.23 -1.34
N HIS A 111 2.97 3.38 -1.12
CA HIS A 111 3.68 2.69 -2.18
C HIS A 111 2.77 1.70 -2.93
N ASP A 112 2.04 0.86 -2.21
CA ASP A 112 1.14 -0.15 -2.78
C ASP A 112 -0.03 0.50 -3.53
N LEU A 113 -0.62 1.57 -2.97
CA LEU A 113 -1.65 2.36 -3.65
C LEU A 113 -1.14 2.94 -4.98
N LEU A 114 0.04 3.57 -4.98
CA LEU A 114 0.62 4.12 -6.21
C LEU A 114 1.00 3.04 -7.21
N HIS A 115 1.41 1.87 -6.72
CA HIS A 115 1.69 0.70 -7.54
C HIS A 115 0.42 0.21 -8.25
N GLU A 116 -0.69 0.06 -7.52
CA GLU A 116 -1.99 -0.34 -8.08
C GLU A 116 -2.54 0.71 -9.05
N LEU A 117 -2.48 2.00 -8.70
CA LEU A 117 -2.91 3.10 -9.58
C LEU A 117 -2.04 3.21 -10.85
N GLY A 118 -0.77 2.78 -10.77
CA GLY A 118 0.20 2.79 -11.87
C GLY A 118 0.11 1.58 -12.80
N SER A 119 -0.57 0.50 -12.40
CA SER A 119 -0.63 -0.78 -13.12
C SER A 119 -1.31 -0.75 -14.50
N GLY A 120 -1.82 0.41 -14.93
CA GLY A 120 -2.38 0.62 -16.28
C GLY A 120 -1.76 1.76 -17.09
N HIS A 121 -0.70 2.44 -16.63
CA HIS A 121 -0.15 3.64 -17.32
C HIS A 121 1.38 3.68 -17.47
N LEU A 122 2.09 2.60 -17.10
CA LEU A 122 3.52 2.43 -17.35
C LEU A 122 3.75 1.08 -18.05
N ASP A 123 3.34 1.00 -19.31
CA ASP A 123 3.75 -0.08 -20.21
C ASP A 123 5.27 0.02 -20.42
N ASP A 124 6.06 -0.65 -19.56
CA ASP A 124 7.45 -1.12 -19.78
C ASP A 124 8.27 -1.34 -18.49
N VAL A 125 7.66 -1.39 -17.30
CA VAL A 125 8.39 -1.84 -16.10
C VAL A 125 8.10 -3.31 -15.83
N ASP A 126 8.87 -4.18 -16.47
CA ASP A 126 8.88 -5.61 -16.20
C ASP A 126 9.66 -5.87 -14.90
N HIS A 127 8.96 -6.30 -13.84
CA HIS A 127 9.61 -6.72 -12.58
C HIS A 127 9.17 -8.14 -12.18
N PRO A 128 10.14 -9.02 -11.87
CA PRO A 128 9.91 -10.44 -11.71
C PRO A 128 9.06 -10.73 -10.47
N HIS A 129 8.02 -11.54 -10.65
CA HIS A 129 7.27 -12.14 -9.55
C HIS A 129 8.22 -12.93 -8.65
N HIS A 130 8.43 -12.48 -7.42
CA HIS A 130 9.11 -13.26 -6.39
C HIS A 130 8.16 -14.37 -5.90
N HIS A 131 8.01 -15.41 -6.72
CA HIS A 131 7.48 -16.70 -6.29
C HIS A 131 8.64 -17.60 -5.88
N ALA A 132 8.79 -17.83 -4.58
CA ALA A 132 9.45 -18.98 -3.96
C ALA A 132 9.61 -18.67 -2.44
N HIS A 133 9.43 -19.59 -1.49
CA HIS A 133 9.08 -21.01 -1.45
C HIS A 133 8.81 -21.28 0.05
N ASP A 134 7.77 -22.03 0.42
CA ASP A 134 7.86 -23.34 1.09
C ASP A 134 7.17 -23.24 2.47
N GLY A 135 6.32 -24.18 2.90
CA GLY A 135 6.54 -25.61 2.80
C GLY A 135 7.38 -26.06 4.00
N HIS A 136 6.71 -26.56 5.04
CA HIS A 136 7.26 -27.39 6.12
C HIS A 136 8.04 -26.70 7.27
N HIS A 137 7.39 -26.56 8.43
CA HIS A 137 7.94 -26.98 9.73
C HIS A 137 6.87 -26.82 10.84
N ALA A 138 6.36 -27.95 11.33
CA ALA A 138 5.88 -28.05 12.71
C ALA A 138 6.48 -29.34 13.27
N HIS A 139 7.48 -29.15 14.13
CA HIS A 139 8.19 -30.17 14.87
C HIS A 139 7.77 -30.02 16.33
N ASP A 140 7.30 -31.08 16.97
CA ASP A 140 7.72 -31.39 18.33
C ASP A 140 7.43 -32.87 18.69
N GLY A 141 8.49 -33.61 19.04
CA GLY A 141 8.45 -34.98 19.57
C GLY A 141 8.47 -34.98 21.10
N PRO A 142 9.08 -35.98 21.79
CA PRO A 142 9.39 -37.35 21.39
C PRO A 142 8.75 -38.41 22.32
N SER A 143 8.60 -39.64 21.81
CA SER A 143 8.23 -40.82 22.59
C SER A 143 9.48 -41.45 23.23
N ALA A 144 9.45 -41.63 24.54
CA ALA A 144 10.34 -42.52 25.28
C ALA A 144 9.59 -43.84 25.52
N ASP A 145 10.12 -44.95 25.03
CA ASP A 145 9.82 -46.27 25.57
C ASP A 145 11.09 -47.12 25.59
N GLU A 146 11.43 -47.53 26.80
CA GLU A 146 12.60 -48.32 27.17
C GLU A 146 12.29 -49.80 26.97
N GLY A 147 12.83 -50.40 25.91
CA GLY A 147 12.69 -51.82 25.61
C GLY A 147 14.01 -52.58 25.71
N SER A 148 14.37 -52.97 26.93
CA SER A 148 15.48 -53.88 27.26
C SER A 148 15.27 -55.30 26.74
N GLY A 149 16.30 -55.93 26.15
CA GLY A 149 16.37 -57.39 25.93
C GLY A 149 17.16 -57.81 24.68
N ARG A 150 18.48 -58.01 24.73
CA ARG A 150 19.21 -59.23 25.14
C ARG A 150 19.53 -60.22 23.97
N ARG A 151 20.83 -60.24 23.60
CA ARG A 151 21.74 -61.37 23.19
C ARG A 151 21.60 -61.98 21.77
N PRO A 152 22.59 -62.77 21.32
CA PRO A 152 24.06 -62.53 21.27
C PRO A 152 24.67 -62.91 19.90
N ASP A 153 25.93 -62.54 19.66
CA ASP A 153 26.75 -63.13 18.60
C ASP A 153 27.29 -64.51 19.03
N ALA A 154 27.03 -65.53 18.21
CA ALA A 154 27.87 -66.70 17.93
C ALA A 154 27.30 -67.48 16.73
#